data_AF-A0ABD1ECU6-F1
#
_entry.id   AF-A0ABD1ECU6-F1
#
_cell.length_a   1.000
_cell.length_b   1.000
_cell.length_c   1.000
_cell.angle_alpha   90.00
_cell.angle_beta   90.00
_cell.angle_gamma   90.00
#
_symmetry.space_group_name_H-M   'P 1'
#
loop_
_entity.id
_entity.type
_entity.pdbx_description
1 polymer ?
#
loop_
_entity_poly.entity_id
_entity_poly.type
_entity_poly.pdbx_seq_one_letter_code
_entity_poly.pdbx_strand_id
1 'polypeptide(L)'
;MVPQSSLFFILFFIFIYSAMTAITDKKMDDLQTKDVTWMDGSVSIDLRNNLIEKLLHTIYPTSDPINLKDERMHVLVTYVKTIEQVICRRANSKSEYYHLLAEKMYEINKELEETKKRRIYKYKSLKS
;
A
#
# COMPACT_ATOMS: atom_id res chain seq x y z
N MET A 1 20.48 23.66 -1.98
CA MET A 1 19.56 23.05 -1.00
C MET A 1 18.63 22.12 -1.77
N VAL A 2 18.95 20.83 -1.84
CA VAL A 2 18.04 19.85 -2.47
C VAL A 2 16.91 19.61 -1.47
N PRO A 3 15.63 19.79 -1.83
CA PRO A 3 14.54 19.57 -0.89
C PRO A 3 14.56 18.10 -0.47
N GLN A 4 14.60 17.87 0.85
CA GLN A 4 14.61 16.55 1.51
C GLN A 4 13.43 15.64 1.10
N SER A 5 12.45 16.17 0.34
CA SER A 5 11.34 15.41 -0.25
C SER A 5 11.74 14.56 -1.47
N SER A 6 12.78 14.92 -2.24
CA SER A 6 13.07 14.25 -3.53
C SER A 6 13.58 12.79 -3.39
N LEU A 7 14.36 12.48 -2.34
CA LEU A 7 14.81 11.12 -2.06
C LEU A 7 13.70 10.24 -1.47
N PHE A 8 12.72 10.83 -0.77
CA PHE A 8 11.52 10.11 -0.35
C PHE A 8 10.76 9.63 -1.58
N PHE A 9 10.59 10.48 -2.61
CA PHE A 9 9.96 10.10 -3.87
C PHE A 9 10.69 8.98 -4.60
N ILE A 10 12.02 9.02 -4.73
CA ILE A 10 12.77 7.98 -5.45
C ILE A 10 12.70 6.64 -4.71
N LEU A 11 12.88 6.64 -3.39
CA LEU A 11 12.79 5.41 -2.59
C LEU A 11 11.35 4.89 -2.50
N PHE A 12 10.35 5.77 -2.49
CA PHE A 12 8.94 5.41 -2.56
C PHE A 12 8.59 4.83 -3.94
N PHE A 13 9.10 5.40 -5.02
CA PHE A 13 8.90 4.86 -6.37
C PHE A 13 9.57 3.50 -6.54
N ILE A 14 10.79 3.32 -6.04
CA ILE A 14 11.48 2.01 -6.04
C ILE A 14 10.71 0.99 -5.19
N PHE A 15 10.20 1.42 -4.03
CA PHE A 15 9.38 0.56 -3.16
C PHE A 15 8.05 0.18 -3.80
N ILE A 16 7.35 1.13 -4.44
CA ILE A 16 6.12 0.89 -5.19
C ILE A 16 6.40 0.01 -6.41
N TYR A 17 7.49 0.21 -7.15
CA TYR A 17 7.88 -0.64 -8.28
C TYR A 17 8.25 -2.05 -7.83
N SER A 18 9.03 -2.19 -6.76
CA SER A 18 9.39 -3.48 -6.17
C SER A 18 8.17 -4.23 -5.63
N ALA A 19 7.22 -3.50 -5.02
CA ALA A 19 5.96 -4.06 -4.55
C ALA A 19 5.04 -4.43 -5.72
N MET A 20 4.98 -3.63 -6.79
CA MET A 20 4.29 -3.98 -8.04
C MET A 20 4.90 -5.26 -8.63
N THR A 21 6.23 -5.39 -8.72
CA THR A 21 6.87 -6.62 -9.21
C THR A 21 6.64 -7.83 -8.30
N ALA A 22 6.61 -7.64 -6.98
CA ALA A 22 6.34 -8.72 -6.02
C ALA A 22 4.86 -9.14 -5.98
N ILE A 23 3.93 -8.23 -6.28
CA ILE A 23 2.52 -8.53 -6.54
C ILE A 23 2.38 -9.31 -7.86
N THR A 24 3.28 -9.07 -8.82
CA THR A 24 3.33 -9.71 -10.15
C THR A 24 4.21 -10.98 -10.15
N ASP A 25 4.07 -11.85 -9.14
CA ASP A 25 4.55 -13.22 -9.28
C ASP A 25 3.60 -14.01 -10.20
N LYS A 26 4.08 -15.08 -10.82
CA LYS A 26 3.56 -15.83 -12.00
C LYS A 26 2.09 -16.33 -11.93
N LYS A 27 1.36 -15.99 -10.88
CA LYS A 27 -0.01 -16.39 -10.52
C LYS A 27 -1.09 -15.36 -10.93
N MET A 28 -0.72 -14.31 -11.68
CA MET A 28 -1.63 -13.24 -12.09
C MET A 28 -2.59 -13.64 -13.23
N ASP A 29 -2.23 -14.63 -14.05
CA ASP A 29 -3.11 -15.15 -15.12
C ASP A 29 -4.34 -15.87 -14.55
N ASP A 30 -4.15 -16.70 -13.52
CA ASP A 30 -5.24 -17.42 -12.82
C ASP A 30 -6.21 -16.49 -12.06
N LEU A 31 -5.75 -15.28 -11.71
CA LEU A 31 -6.53 -14.29 -10.97
C LEU A 31 -7.33 -13.34 -11.88
N GLN A 32 -7.06 -13.31 -13.20
CA GLN A 32 -7.87 -12.51 -14.13
C GLN A 32 -9.28 -13.10 -14.35
N THR A 33 -9.45 -14.41 -14.14
CA THR A 33 -10.71 -15.13 -14.37
C THR A 33 -11.41 -15.57 -13.09
N LYS A 34 -10.82 -15.35 -11.91
CA LYS A 34 -11.41 -15.79 -10.63
C LYS A 34 -12.57 -14.88 -10.24
N ASP A 35 -13.77 -15.42 -10.35
CA ASP A 35 -14.99 -14.76 -9.90
C ASP A 35 -15.03 -14.69 -8.37
N VAL A 36 -15.39 -13.53 -7.81
CA VAL A 36 -15.33 -13.25 -6.37
C VAL A 36 -16.69 -13.53 -5.73
N THR A 37 -17.17 -14.76 -5.88
CA THR A 37 -18.52 -15.19 -5.48
C THR A 37 -18.80 -15.04 -3.98
N TRP A 38 -17.77 -15.06 -3.13
CA TRP A 38 -17.93 -14.84 -1.69
C TRP A 38 -18.31 -13.38 -1.34
N MET A 39 -18.15 -12.44 -2.28
CA MET A 39 -18.34 -11.02 -2.05
C MET A 39 -19.78 -10.54 -2.29
N ASP A 40 -20.61 -11.32 -2.99
CA ASP A 40 -21.99 -10.98 -3.31
C ASP A 40 -22.82 -10.75 -2.03
N GLY A 41 -22.97 -9.48 -1.66
CA GLY A 41 -23.73 -9.01 -0.49
C GLY A 41 -23.00 -9.07 0.86
N SER A 42 -21.80 -9.64 0.95
CA SER A 42 -21.10 -9.83 2.23
C SER A 42 -20.22 -8.64 2.66
N VAL A 43 -19.76 -7.82 1.70
CA VAL A 43 -18.88 -6.66 1.94
C VAL A 43 -19.43 -5.44 1.21
N SER A 44 -19.78 -4.38 1.95
CA SER A 44 -20.26 -3.13 1.37
C SER A 44 -19.14 -2.28 0.74
N ILE A 45 -19.51 -1.45 -0.23
CA ILE A 45 -18.58 -0.51 -0.87
C ILE A 45 -17.96 0.47 0.14
N ASP A 46 -18.74 0.93 1.11
CA ASP A 46 -18.27 1.84 2.16
C ASP A 46 -17.21 1.19 3.06
N LEU A 47 -17.36 -0.11 3.34
CA LEU A 47 -16.37 -0.85 4.11
C LEU A 47 -15.06 -1.00 3.34
N ARG A 48 -15.11 -1.26 2.02
CA ARG A 48 -13.90 -1.28 1.17
C ARG A 48 -13.22 0.08 1.15
N ASN A 49 -13.99 1.16 1.00
CA ASN A 49 -13.46 2.52 1.00
C ASN A 49 -12.77 2.85 2.33
N ASN A 50 -13.38 2.52 3.47
CA ASN A 50 -12.76 2.69 4.79
C ASN A 50 -11.44 1.90 4.93
N LEU A 51 -11.35 0.69 4.36
CA LEU A 51 -10.12 -0.11 4.38
C LEU A 51 -9.03 0.48 3.50
N ILE A 52 -9.39 1.00 2.32
CA ILE A 52 -8.50 1.72 1.42
C ILE A 52 -7.96 2.98 2.12
N GLU A 53 -8.81 3.74 2.79
CA GLU A 53 -8.38 4.92 3.56
C GLU A 53 -7.42 4.54 4.70
N LYS A 54 -7.67 3.45 5.43
CA LYS A 54 -6.75 2.95 6.46
C LYS A 54 -5.39 2.52 5.90
N LEU A 55 -5.36 1.87 4.74
CA LEU A 55 -4.12 1.54 4.02
C LEU A 55 -3.38 2.80 3.60
N LEU A 56 -4.10 3.80 3.10
CA LEU A 56 -3.54 5.08 2.70
C LEU A 56 -2.90 5.81 3.90
N HIS A 57 -3.61 5.89 5.03
CA HIS A 57 -3.09 6.49 6.26
C HIS A 57 -1.89 5.76 6.84
N THR A 58 -1.83 4.43 6.69
CA THR A 58 -0.67 3.61 7.06
C THR A 58 0.58 4.01 6.27
N ILE A 59 0.41 4.21 4.96
CA ILE A 59 1.52 4.59 4.07
C ILE A 59 1.89 6.07 4.24
N TYR A 60 0.88 6.92 4.47
CA TYR A 60 1.02 8.36 4.51
C TYR A 60 0.26 8.95 5.72
N PRO A 61 0.85 8.91 6.93
CA PRO A 61 0.17 9.36 8.15
C PRO A 61 0.00 10.88 8.25
N THR A 62 0.66 11.66 7.38
CA THR A 62 0.81 13.12 7.49
C THR A 62 0.25 13.90 6.28
N SER A 63 -0.79 13.40 5.61
CA SER A 63 -1.42 14.13 4.51
C SER A 63 -2.17 15.36 5.06
N ASP A 64 -1.48 16.49 5.05
CA ASP A 64 -2.08 17.81 5.15
C ASP A 64 -3.05 17.97 3.96
N PRO A 65 -4.35 18.29 4.18
CA PRO A 65 -5.39 18.29 3.14
C PRO A 65 -5.15 19.28 1.97
N ILE A 66 -4.12 20.13 2.05
CA ILE A 66 -3.81 21.16 1.06
C ILE A 66 -3.29 20.56 -0.27
N ASN A 67 -2.77 19.32 -0.28
CA ASN A 67 -2.22 18.68 -1.49
C ASN A 67 -3.10 17.57 -2.11
N LEU A 68 -4.40 17.55 -1.84
CA LEU A 68 -5.35 16.62 -2.51
C LEU A 68 -5.46 16.84 -4.03
N LYS A 69 -4.88 17.92 -4.58
CA LYS A 69 -4.79 18.19 -6.04
C LYS A 69 -3.53 17.60 -6.69
N ASP A 70 -2.64 16.99 -5.91
CA ASP A 70 -1.36 16.48 -6.41
C ASP A 70 -1.58 15.09 -7.04
N GLU A 71 -1.12 14.93 -8.29
CA GLU A 71 -1.18 13.69 -9.09
C GLU A 71 -0.68 12.47 -8.30
N ARG A 72 0.24 12.70 -7.37
CA ARG A 72 0.80 11.71 -6.45
C ARG A 72 -0.23 11.05 -5.53
N MET A 73 -1.22 11.82 -5.06
CA MET A 73 -2.30 11.26 -4.24
C MET A 73 -3.17 10.33 -5.08
N HIS A 74 -3.44 10.68 -6.34
CA HIS A 74 -4.18 9.81 -7.27
C HIS A 74 -3.43 8.52 -7.59
N VAL A 75 -2.11 8.58 -7.84
CA VAL A 75 -1.28 7.40 -8.05
C VAL A 75 -1.31 6.48 -6.82
N LEU A 76 -1.20 7.05 -5.62
CA LEU A 76 -1.21 6.27 -4.38
C LEU A 76 -2.58 5.62 -4.09
N VAL A 77 -3.66 6.36 -4.27
CA VAL A 77 -5.03 5.82 -4.15
C VAL A 77 -5.24 4.69 -5.16
N THR A 78 -4.75 4.84 -6.38
CA THR A 78 -4.82 3.79 -7.42
C THR A 78 -4.03 2.55 -7.01
N TYR A 79 -2.83 2.73 -6.46
CA TYR A 79 -2.01 1.64 -5.96
C TYR A 79 -2.69 0.89 -4.80
N VAL A 80 -3.22 1.59 -3.81
CA VAL A 80 -3.95 0.99 -2.68
C VAL A 80 -5.19 0.24 -3.15
N LYS A 81 -5.95 0.81 -4.10
CA LYS A 81 -7.09 0.13 -4.73
C LYS A 81 -6.65 -1.15 -5.44
N THR A 82 -5.52 -1.13 -6.12
CA THR A 82 -4.99 -2.32 -6.81
C THR A 82 -4.62 -3.42 -5.81
N ILE A 83 -3.96 -3.06 -4.69
CA ILE A 83 -3.66 -4.01 -3.60
C ILE A 83 -4.96 -4.65 -3.08
N GLU A 84 -5.96 -3.84 -2.75
CA GLU A 84 -7.24 -4.34 -2.24
C GLU A 84 -7.92 -5.26 -3.25
N GLN A 85 -7.93 -4.91 -4.54
CA GLN A 85 -8.50 -5.75 -5.60
C GLN A 85 -7.77 -7.08 -5.73
N VAL A 86 -6.43 -7.08 -5.68
CA VAL A 86 -5.64 -8.32 -5.73
C VAL A 86 -5.93 -9.20 -4.51
N ILE A 87 -5.99 -8.62 -3.31
CA ILE A 87 -6.29 -9.35 -2.08
C ILE A 87 -7.73 -9.90 -2.11
N CYS A 88 -8.67 -9.12 -2.59
CA CYS A 88 -10.06 -9.52 -2.78
C CYS A 88 -10.17 -10.74 -3.70
N ARG A 89 -9.50 -10.72 -4.86
CA ARG A 89 -9.49 -11.89 -5.76
C ARG A 89 -8.77 -13.09 -5.15
N ARG A 90 -7.69 -12.85 -4.39
CA ARG A 90 -6.93 -13.92 -3.75
C ARG A 90 -7.73 -14.64 -2.67
N ALA A 91 -8.48 -13.91 -1.85
CA ALA A 91 -9.29 -14.47 -0.78
C ALA A 91 -10.39 -15.40 -1.31
N ASN A 92 -10.75 -16.40 -0.53
CA ASN A 92 -11.85 -17.33 -0.78
C ASN A 92 -13.02 -17.11 0.20
N SER A 93 -12.82 -16.27 1.22
CA SER A 93 -13.83 -15.92 2.20
C SER A 93 -13.63 -14.49 2.72
N LYS A 94 -14.69 -13.93 3.31
CA LYS A 94 -14.65 -12.62 3.98
C LYS A 94 -13.61 -12.57 5.12
N SER A 95 -13.45 -13.66 5.88
CA SER A 95 -12.46 -13.73 6.97
C SER A 95 -11.03 -13.72 6.42
N GLU A 96 -10.77 -14.50 5.37
CA GLU A 96 -9.47 -14.55 4.71
C GLU A 96 -9.11 -13.19 4.07
N TYR A 97 -10.08 -12.50 3.48
CA TYR A 97 -9.90 -11.14 2.95
C TYR A 97 -9.41 -10.15 4.02
N TYR A 98 -10.02 -10.14 5.21
CA TYR A 98 -9.56 -9.27 6.30
C TYR A 98 -8.19 -9.67 6.83
N HIS A 99 -7.92 -10.97 6.94
CA HIS A 99 -6.63 -11.47 7.41
C HIS A 99 -5.50 -11.02 6.47
N LEU A 100 -5.66 -11.26 5.16
CA LEU A 100 -4.68 -10.86 4.15
C LEU A 100 -4.50 -9.34 4.07
N LEU A 101 -5.57 -8.56 4.24
CA LEU A 101 -5.46 -7.10 4.31
C LEU A 101 -4.68 -6.64 5.54
N ALA A 102 -4.96 -7.20 6.72
CA ALA A 102 -4.27 -6.85 7.95
C ALA A 102 -2.78 -7.24 7.87
N GLU A 103 -2.48 -8.42 7.33
CA GLU A 103 -1.12 -8.87 7.03
C GLU A 103 -0.41 -7.86 6.11
N LYS A 104 -1.05 -7.46 5.00
CA LYS A 104 -0.47 -6.48 4.07
C LYS A 104 -0.25 -5.11 4.71
N MET A 105 -1.20 -4.63 5.52
CA MET A 105 -1.06 -3.38 6.27
C MET A 105 0.12 -3.46 7.26
N TYR A 106 0.33 -4.62 7.91
CA TYR A 106 1.43 -4.83 8.83
C TYR A 106 2.79 -4.85 8.12
N GLU A 107 2.90 -5.58 7.00
CA GLU A 107 4.13 -5.60 6.17
C GLU A 107 4.53 -4.20 5.73
N ILE A 108 3.58 -3.45 5.16
CA ILE A 108 3.80 -2.08 4.70
C ILE A 108 4.25 -1.17 5.85
N ASN A 109 3.58 -1.24 7.00
CA ASN A 109 3.96 -0.48 8.19
C ASN A 109 5.38 -0.84 8.65
N LYS A 110 5.71 -2.13 8.71
CA LYS A 110 7.00 -2.62 9.15
C LYS A 110 8.13 -2.16 8.22
N GLU A 111 7.95 -2.31 6.92
CA GLU A 111 8.93 -1.88 5.91
C GLU A 111 9.16 -0.36 5.94
N LEU A 112 8.08 0.41 6.16
CA LEU A 112 8.15 1.86 6.31
C LEU A 112 8.93 2.26 7.57
N GLU A 113 8.66 1.62 8.71
CA GLU A 113 9.36 1.87 9.98
C GLU A 113 10.84 1.47 9.93
N GLU A 114 11.17 0.33 9.32
CA GLU A 114 12.56 -0.08 9.12
C GLU A 114 13.31 0.89 8.22
N THR A 115 12.66 1.39 7.16
CA THR A 115 13.24 2.40 6.27
C THR A 115 13.50 3.71 7.00
N LYS A 116 12.58 4.15 7.87
CA LYS A 116 12.78 5.32 8.75
C LYS A 116 13.97 5.11 9.70
N LYS A 117 14.05 3.96 10.38
CA LYS A 117 15.15 3.63 11.31
C LYS A 117 16.51 3.64 10.63
N ARG A 118 16.64 3.04 9.43
CA ARG A 118 17.88 3.05 8.64
C ARG A 118 18.36 4.48 8.31
N ARG A 119 17.43 5.38 7.98
CA ARG A 119 17.75 6.80 7.69
C ARG A 119 18.27 7.53 8.93
N ILE A 120 17.64 7.32 10.09
CA ILE A 120 18.08 7.91 11.36
C ILE A 120 19.46 7.40 11.76
N TYR A 121 19.70 6.09 11.61
CA TYR A 121 21.00 5.48 11.95
C TYR A 121 22.12 6.02 11.04
N LYS A 122 21.90 6.06 9.72
CA LYS A 122 22.85 6.62 8.76
C LYS A 122 23.15 8.10 9.03
N TYR A 123 22.15 8.89 9.43
CA TYR A 123 22.36 10.29 9.81
C TYR A 123 23.19 10.43 11.09
N LYS A 124 22.95 9.58 12.10
CA LYS A 124 23.74 9.57 13.34
C LYS A 124 25.21 9.20 13.08
N SER A 125 25.48 8.20 12.24
CA SER A 125 26.85 7.75 11.93
C SER A 125 27.65 8.72 11.06
N LEU A 126 26.99 9.61 10.32
CA LEU A 126 27.64 10.67 9.53
C LEU A 126 28.00 11.90 10.38
N LYS A 127 27.49 11.98 11.61
CA LYS A 127 27.67 13.13 12.51
C LYS A 127 28.49 12.78 13.76
N SER A 128 28.94 11.54 13.88
CA SER A 128 29.93 11.05 14.86
C SER A 128 31.29 10.89 14.20
#